data_AF-A0A2D6KDR1-F1
#
_entry.id   AF-A0A2D6KDR1-F1
#
_cell.length_a   1.000
_cell.length_b   1.000
_cell.length_c   1.000
_cell.angle_alpha   90.00
_cell.angle_beta   90.00
_cell.angle_gamma   90.00
#
_symmetry.space_group_name_H-M   'P 1'
#
loop_
_entity.id
_entity.type
_entity.pdbx_description
1 polymer ?
#
loop_
_entity_poly.entity_id
_entity_poly.type
_entity_poly.pdbx_seq_one_letter_code
_entity_poly.pdbx_strand_id
1 'polypeptide(L)'
;MKKLNYIPIDYRTWELGKNAREGVNIKRLKVLTPKEQELWNQFTTKGELIRQDLRNDPGQAEYVTYFAIKLLPYSPGSLREISIPAAIVHDTGWELKSPTAWSDLMYGMTAEEQEAQKEELRRAHQEKGGDNLIEACKAINYPAQKYRDEAEAIIRDHDTRYNPATPSGRVMMDADILWRFTMTNILCSKYPRTSDEIKRNGLWPQTPKYINHQTGNPIKQLLDSPESILDYMQNEELGKTDKQGKLCRFFLPESYQIARIELANTMYDLFPDRTDLLRKDFSKELEQVAEFYSK
;
A
#
# COMPACT_ATOMS: atom_id res chain seq x y z
N MET A 1 24.96 7.93 -5.49
CA MET A 1 23.55 7.73 -5.07
C MET A 1 23.29 8.63 -3.89
N LYS A 2 22.12 9.29 -3.82
CA LYS A 2 21.73 10.03 -2.61
C LYS A 2 21.62 9.04 -1.46
N LYS A 3 22.08 9.40 -0.26
CA LYS A 3 21.87 8.57 0.93
C LYS A 3 20.36 8.51 1.20
N LEU A 4 19.79 7.31 1.30
CA LEU A 4 18.39 7.14 1.67
C LEU A 4 18.20 7.68 3.10
N ASN A 5 17.41 8.74 3.25
CA ASN A 5 17.00 9.27 4.55
C ASN A 5 15.54 8.91 4.81
N TYR A 6 15.28 7.61 4.98
CA TYR A 6 13.97 7.08 5.29
C TYR A 6 13.87 6.79 6.79
N ILE A 7 12.74 7.16 7.39
CA ILE A 7 12.42 6.87 8.78
C ILE A 7 11.31 5.80 8.75
N PRO A 8 11.47 4.68 9.49
CA PRO A 8 10.45 3.65 9.55
C PRO A 8 9.10 4.22 9.99
N ILE A 9 8.01 3.58 9.56
CA ILE A 9 6.67 3.93 10.03
C ILE A 9 6.58 3.62 11.53
N ASP A 10 6.18 4.62 12.32
CA ASP A 10 5.92 4.40 13.75
C ASP A 10 4.59 3.70 13.94
N TYR A 11 4.60 2.37 13.99
CA TYR A 11 3.38 1.61 14.21
C TYR A 11 2.72 1.96 15.55
N ARG A 12 3.45 2.50 16.55
CA ARG A 12 2.90 2.97 17.85
C ARG A 12 2.01 4.19 17.78
N THR A 13 2.05 4.91 16.67
CA THR A 13 1.21 6.11 16.47
C THR A 13 0.41 6.04 15.19
N TRP A 14 0.70 5.09 14.31
CA TRP A 14 -0.02 4.92 13.06
C TRP A 14 -1.44 4.39 13.30
N GLU A 15 -2.43 5.23 13.00
CA GLU A 15 -3.84 4.88 13.12
C GLU A 15 -4.30 4.08 11.89
N LEU A 16 -5.35 3.27 12.03
CA LEU A 16 -5.84 2.37 10.99
C LEU A 16 -7.35 2.50 10.78
N GLY A 17 -7.85 1.90 9.71
CA GLY A 17 -9.28 1.80 9.42
C GLY A 17 -9.88 3.16 9.09
N LYS A 18 -11.00 3.53 9.74
CA LYS A 18 -11.75 4.75 9.38
C LYS A 18 -10.87 6.01 9.46
N ASN A 19 -10.08 6.17 10.51
CA ASN A 19 -9.26 7.36 10.68
C ASN A 19 -8.14 7.43 9.61
N ALA A 20 -7.53 6.28 9.29
CA ALA A 20 -6.53 6.18 8.22
C ALA A 20 -7.12 6.49 6.84
N ARG A 21 -8.33 5.99 6.56
CA ARG A 21 -9.09 6.34 5.35
C ARG A 21 -9.37 7.84 5.26
N GLU A 22 -9.62 8.50 6.40
CA GLU A 22 -9.76 9.96 6.48
C GLU A 22 -8.42 10.71 6.35
N GLY A 23 -7.30 10.00 6.25
CA GLY A 23 -5.95 10.53 6.05
C GLY A 23 -5.31 11.08 7.32
N VAL A 24 -5.71 10.58 8.50
CA VAL A 24 -5.25 11.12 9.79
C VAL A 24 -3.73 11.13 9.93
N ASN A 25 -3.03 10.08 9.49
CA ASN A 25 -1.58 9.93 9.63
C ASN A 25 -0.84 10.88 8.69
N ILE A 26 -1.17 10.92 7.40
CA ILE A 26 -0.51 11.82 6.44
C ILE A 26 -0.82 13.29 6.73
N LYS A 27 -2.01 13.61 7.25
CA LYS A 27 -2.36 14.96 7.73
C LYS A 27 -1.55 15.32 8.98
N ARG A 28 -1.43 14.40 9.95
CA ARG A 28 -0.61 14.59 11.17
C ARG A 28 0.85 14.82 10.84
N LEU A 29 1.39 14.10 9.86
CA LEU A 29 2.76 14.25 9.37
C LEU A 29 2.99 15.54 8.57
N LYS A 30 1.91 16.26 8.18
CA LYS A 30 1.96 17.51 7.40
C LYS A 30 2.77 17.38 6.10
N VAL A 31 2.65 16.21 5.45
CA VAL A 31 3.40 15.89 4.21
C VAL A 31 2.65 16.24 2.93
N LEU A 32 1.35 16.54 3.03
CA LEU A 32 0.52 17.02 1.93
C LEU A 32 0.58 18.54 1.80
N THR A 33 0.56 19.03 0.56
CA THR A 33 0.28 20.43 0.26
C THR A 33 -1.21 20.73 0.52
N PRO A 34 -1.61 22.01 0.66
CA PRO A 34 -3.02 22.37 0.84
C PRO A 34 -3.93 21.81 -0.27
N LYS A 35 -3.47 21.79 -1.53
CA LYS A 35 -4.24 21.27 -2.66
C LYS A 35 -4.34 19.74 -2.68
N GLU A 36 -3.29 19.04 -2.27
CA GLU A 36 -3.34 17.58 -2.11
C GLU A 36 -4.26 17.18 -0.95
N GLN A 37 -4.31 17.99 0.12
CA GLN A 37 -5.26 17.78 1.21
C GLN A 37 -6.71 18.01 0.76
N GLU A 38 -6.94 19.05 -0.05
CA GLU A 38 -8.25 19.29 -0.68
C GLU A 38 -8.66 18.12 -1.59
N LEU A 39 -7.73 17.58 -2.37
CA LEU A 39 -7.95 16.38 -3.19
C LEU A 39 -8.30 15.17 -2.33
N TRP A 40 -7.52 14.89 -1.28
CA TRP A 40 -7.81 13.80 -0.34
C TRP A 40 -9.22 13.94 0.26
N ASN A 41 -9.60 15.16 0.62
CA ASN A 41 -10.92 15.44 1.19
C ASN A 41 -12.05 15.12 0.19
N GLN A 42 -11.88 15.32 -1.12
CA GLN A 42 -12.90 14.93 -2.12
C GLN A 42 -13.31 13.45 -2.02
N PHE A 43 -12.40 12.57 -1.62
CA PHE A 43 -12.63 11.13 -1.52
C PHE A 43 -12.97 10.65 -0.11
N THR A 44 -13.00 11.55 0.87
CA THR A 44 -13.27 11.23 2.28
C THR A 44 -14.46 12.00 2.87
N THR A 45 -14.87 13.13 2.31
CA THR A 45 -15.90 14.01 2.90
C THR A 45 -17.21 14.11 2.11
N LYS A 46 -17.39 13.37 1.00
CA LYS A 46 -18.63 13.42 0.19
C LYS A 46 -19.54 12.20 0.47
N GLY A 47 -20.38 12.29 1.50
CA GLY A 47 -21.46 11.33 1.80
C GLY A 47 -21.09 10.20 2.78
N GLU A 48 -21.92 9.14 2.81
CA GLU A 48 -21.76 7.94 3.68
C GLU A 48 -20.70 6.93 3.17
N LEU A 49 -20.17 7.12 1.96
CA LEU A 49 -19.20 6.21 1.33
C LEU A 49 -17.84 6.89 1.18
N ILE A 50 -16.85 6.40 1.93
CA ILE A 50 -15.45 6.78 1.73
C ILE A 50 -14.93 6.06 0.48
N ARG A 51 -14.83 6.79 -0.64
CA ARG A 51 -14.38 6.25 -1.95
C ARG A 51 -12.93 5.77 -1.94
N GLN A 52 -12.12 6.24 -0.99
CA GLN A 52 -10.74 5.81 -0.81
C GLN A 52 -10.58 4.31 -0.53
N ASP A 53 -11.67 3.63 -0.18
CA ASP A 53 -11.58 2.25 0.26
C ASP A 53 -12.94 1.56 0.24
N LEU A 54 -13.41 1.24 -0.97
CA LEU A 54 -14.61 0.43 -1.17
C LEU A 54 -14.37 -1.06 -0.81
N ARG A 55 -13.12 -1.45 -0.58
CA ARG A 55 -12.69 -2.82 -0.16
C ARG A 55 -12.63 -3.00 1.36
N ASN A 56 -12.81 -1.92 2.12
CA ASN A 56 -12.65 -1.86 3.58
C ASN A 56 -11.26 -2.32 4.08
N ASP A 57 -10.19 -1.97 3.36
CA ASP A 57 -8.81 -2.09 3.79
C ASP A 57 -8.43 -1.11 4.93
N PRO A 58 -7.36 -1.35 5.71
CA PRO A 58 -7.09 -0.53 6.89
C PRO A 58 -6.38 0.80 6.60
N GLY A 59 -6.48 1.33 5.37
CA GLY A 59 -5.90 2.63 4.98
C GLY A 59 -4.77 2.52 3.96
N GLN A 60 -4.84 1.60 2.99
CA GLN A 60 -3.83 1.41 1.95
C GLN A 60 -3.45 2.71 1.27
N ALA A 61 -4.43 3.49 0.80
CA ALA A 61 -4.19 4.74 0.09
C ALA A 61 -3.28 5.70 0.87
N GLU A 62 -3.33 5.68 2.20
CA GLU A 62 -2.53 6.55 3.05
C GLU A 62 -1.05 6.12 3.06
N TYR A 63 -0.81 4.81 3.15
CA TYR A 63 0.53 4.25 3.02
C TYR A 63 1.11 4.50 1.64
N VAL A 64 0.35 4.21 0.58
CA VAL A 64 0.79 4.44 -0.81
C VAL A 64 1.13 5.91 -1.03
N THR A 65 0.30 6.82 -0.53
CA THR A 65 0.57 8.27 -0.61
C THR A 65 1.82 8.66 0.19
N TYR A 66 1.99 8.14 1.41
CA TYR A 66 3.18 8.37 2.22
C TYR A 66 4.45 7.90 1.49
N PHE A 67 4.46 6.68 0.97
CA PHE A 67 5.60 6.12 0.26
C PHE A 67 5.90 6.89 -1.03
N ALA A 68 4.89 7.26 -1.81
CA ALA A 68 5.07 8.07 -3.02
C ALA A 68 5.80 9.39 -2.69
N ILE A 69 5.42 10.06 -1.60
CA ILE A 69 6.10 11.29 -1.14
C ILE A 69 7.56 11.02 -0.78
N LYS A 70 7.85 9.89 -0.13
CA LYS A 70 9.23 9.52 0.25
C LYS A 70 10.10 9.13 -0.94
N LEU A 71 9.50 8.63 -2.02
CA LEU A 71 10.20 8.19 -3.23
C LEU A 71 10.50 9.32 -4.22
N LEU A 72 9.67 10.37 -4.26
CA LEU A 72 9.84 11.51 -5.19
C LEU A 72 11.28 12.06 -5.28
N PRO A 73 12.04 12.28 -4.17
CA PRO A 73 13.39 12.84 -4.24
C PRO A 73 14.43 11.95 -4.96
N TYR A 74 14.09 10.69 -5.22
CA TYR A 74 14.95 9.66 -5.79
C TYR A 74 14.56 9.26 -7.22
N SER A 75 13.48 9.83 -7.78
CA SER A 75 13.03 9.57 -9.14
C SER A 75 13.17 10.82 -10.02
N PRO A 76 14.32 11.02 -10.70
CA PRO A 76 14.50 12.13 -11.62
C PRO A 76 13.42 12.13 -12.72
N GLY A 77 12.83 13.31 -12.96
CA GLY A 77 11.77 13.47 -13.94
C GLY A 77 10.37 13.08 -13.44
N SER A 78 10.24 12.55 -12.21
CA SER A 78 8.92 12.41 -11.59
C SER A 78 8.38 13.77 -11.16
N LEU A 79 7.06 13.93 -11.29
CA LEU A 79 6.35 15.16 -10.94
C LEU A 79 5.42 14.90 -9.76
N ARG A 80 5.54 15.73 -8.71
CA ARG A 80 4.71 15.61 -7.51
C ARG A 80 3.23 15.77 -7.83
N GLU A 81 2.94 16.71 -8.72
CA GLU A 81 1.61 17.06 -9.25
C GLU A 81 0.96 15.91 -10.03
N ILE A 82 1.70 14.82 -10.30
CA ILE A 82 1.22 13.61 -10.96
C ILE A 82 1.24 12.44 -9.98
N SER A 83 2.41 12.13 -9.40
CA SER A 83 2.58 10.96 -8.55
C SER A 83 1.69 10.97 -7.30
N ILE A 84 1.52 12.13 -6.65
CA ILE A 84 0.74 12.19 -5.41
C ILE A 84 -0.75 12.09 -5.69
N PRO A 85 -1.35 12.83 -6.65
CA PRO A 85 -2.74 12.60 -7.02
C PRO A 85 -3.02 11.17 -7.46
N ALA A 86 -2.14 10.57 -8.27
CA ALA A 86 -2.29 9.18 -8.68
C ALA A 86 -2.26 8.22 -7.47
N ALA A 87 -1.30 8.37 -6.56
CA ALA A 87 -1.22 7.58 -5.33
C ALA A 87 -2.46 7.73 -4.45
N ILE A 88 -2.99 8.95 -4.32
CA ILE A 88 -4.20 9.22 -3.54
C ILE A 88 -5.40 8.48 -4.12
N VAL A 89 -5.52 8.34 -5.45
CA VAL A 89 -6.78 7.87 -6.06
C VAL A 89 -6.72 6.51 -6.75
N HIS A 90 -5.55 5.88 -6.82
CA HIS A 90 -5.30 4.68 -7.65
C HIS A 90 -6.37 3.59 -7.48
N ASP A 91 -6.79 3.34 -6.22
CA ASP A 91 -7.75 2.31 -5.86
C ASP A 91 -9.19 2.83 -5.62
N THR A 92 -9.49 4.09 -5.95
CA THR A 92 -10.84 4.65 -5.75
C THR A 92 -11.88 4.11 -6.73
N GLY A 93 -11.45 3.39 -7.76
CA GLY A 93 -12.32 2.87 -8.81
C GLY A 93 -13.02 1.55 -8.50
N TRP A 94 -12.75 0.94 -7.34
CA TRP A 94 -13.35 -0.33 -6.94
C TRP A 94 -14.85 -0.21 -6.65
N GLU A 95 -15.71 -0.19 -7.67
CA GLU A 95 -17.17 -0.19 -7.51
C GLU A 95 -17.68 -1.58 -7.08
N LEU A 96 -17.44 -1.94 -5.83
CA LEU A 96 -17.94 -3.18 -5.27
C LEU A 96 -19.43 -3.06 -4.93
N LYS A 97 -20.23 -4.02 -5.44
CA LYS A 97 -21.67 -4.12 -5.13
C LYS A 97 -21.94 -4.40 -3.64
N SER A 98 -20.93 -4.88 -2.91
CA SER A 98 -20.95 -5.09 -1.46
C SER A 98 -19.50 -5.08 -0.92
N PRO A 99 -19.28 -4.83 0.39
CA PRO A 99 -17.96 -4.93 1.01
C PRO A 99 -17.33 -6.34 0.92
N THR A 100 -18.12 -7.37 0.63
CA THR A 100 -17.66 -8.77 0.48
C THR A 100 -17.41 -9.16 -0.98
N ALA A 101 -17.88 -8.38 -1.96
CA ALA A 101 -17.86 -8.75 -3.37
C ALA A 101 -16.45 -9.08 -3.88
N TRP A 102 -15.42 -8.40 -3.36
CA TRP A 102 -14.03 -8.73 -3.65
C TRP A 102 -13.62 -10.11 -3.12
N SER A 103 -14.04 -10.45 -1.90
CA SER A 103 -13.81 -11.77 -1.32
C SER A 103 -14.55 -12.85 -2.11
N ASP A 104 -15.83 -12.63 -2.42
CA ASP A 104 -16.65 -13.62 -3.14
C ASP A 104 -16.05 -13.97 -4.51
N LEU A 105 -15.43 -12.99 -5.16
CA LEU A 105 -14.79 -13.15 -6.45
C LEU A 105 -13.44 -13.87 -6.42
N MET A 106 -12.66 -13.68 -5.36
CA MET A 106 -11.33 -14.27 -5.25
C MET A 106 -11.37 -15.77 -4.93
N TYR A 107 -12.49 -16.29 -4.40
CA TYR A 107 -12.55 -17.65 -3.84
C TYR A 107 -13.73 -18.52 -4.33
N GLY A 108 -14.67 -17.98 -5.12
CA GLY A 108 -15.86 -18.72 -5.59
C GLY A 108 -15.71 -19.49 -6.91
N MET A 109 -14.53 -19.46 -7.55
CA MET A 109 -14.32 -19.94 -8.93
C MET A 109 -13.10 -20.85 -9.09
N THR A 110 -12.97 -21.53 -10.24
CA THR A 110 -11.73 -22.25 -10.57
C THR A 110 -10.56 -21.29 -10.84
N ALA A 111 -9.31 -21.75 -10.72
CA ALA A 111 -8.12 -20.89 -10.82
C ALA A 111 -8.00 -20.14 -12.17
N GLU A 112 -8.53 -20.72 -13.26
CA GLU A 112 -8.47 -20.13 -14.61
C GLU A 112 -9.59 -19.08 -14.81
N GLU A 113 -10.82 -19.39 -14.38
CA GLU A 113 -11.95 -18.44 -14.36
C GLU A 113 -11.62 -17.24 -13.46
N GLN A 114 -10.93 -17.50 -12.35
CA GLN A 114 -10.45 -16.46 -11.45
C GLN A 114 -9.50 -15.47 -12.13
N GLU A 115 -8.56 -15.88 -12.97
CA GLU A 115 -7.57 -14.93 -13.52
C GLU A 115 -8.18 -14.03 -14.61
N ALA A 116 -9.00 -14.58 -15.50
CA ALA A 116 -9.69 -13.79 -16.52
C ALA A 116 -10.64 -12.76 -15.88
N GLN A 117 -11.40 -13.17 -14.86
CA GLN A 117 -12.31 -12.26 -14.15
C GLN A 117 -11.55 -11.24 -13.28
N LYS A 118 -10.44 -11.63 -12.64
CA LYS A 118 -9.55 -10.69 -11.94
C LYS A 118 -9.02 -9.63 -12.88
N GLU A 119 -8.59 -10.01 -14.09
CA GLU A 119 -8.10 -9.05 -15.07
C GLU A 119 -9.19 -8.08 -15.53
N GLU A 120 -10.41 -8.57 -15.81
CA GLU A 120 -11.55 -7.71 -16.18
C GLU A 120 -11.85 -6.67 -15.10
N LEU A 121 -11.89 -7.09 -13.83
CA LEU A 121 -12.13 -6.19 -12.71
C LEU A 121 -10.97 -5.25 -12.42
N ARG A 122 -9.72 -5.73 -12.62
CA ARG A 122 -8.55 -4.86 -12.56
C ARG A 122 -8.72 -3.72 -13.56
N ARG A 123 -9.05 -4.03 -14.81
CA ARG A 123 -9.30 -3.02 -15.84
C ARG A 123 -10.47 -2.09 -15.49
N ALA A 124 -11.58 -2.63 -14.99
CA ALA A 124 -12.74 -1.84 -14.62
C ALA A 124 -12.45 -0.83 -13.50
N HIS A 125 -11.75 -1.25 -12.42
CA HIS A 125 -11.40 -0.31 -11.35
C HIS A 125 -10.36 0.71 -11.82
N GLN A 126 -9.41 0.31 -12.65
CA GLN A 126 -8.37 1.18 -13.20
C GLN A 126 -8.98 2.29 -14.07
N GLU A 127 -9.96 1.92 -14.92
CA GLU A 127 -10.73 2.87 -15.73
C GLU A 127 -11.49 3.86 -14.84
N LYS A 128 -12.26 3.34 -13.87
CA LYS A 128 -13.04 4.18 -12.97
C LYS A 128 -12.17 5.09 -12.10
N GLY A 129 -11.02 4.60 -11.64
CA GLY A 129 -10.06 5.37 -10.86
C GLY A 129 -9.50 6.56 -11.67
N GLY A 130 -9.24 6.36 -12.96
CA GLY A 130 -8.88 7.43 -13.89
C GLY A 130 -9.96 8.50 -14.01
N ASP A 131 -11.22 8.10 -14.18
CA ASP A 131 -12.35 9.03 -14.27
C ASP A 131 -12.54 9.83 -12.96
N ASN A 132 -12.45 9.14 -11.83
CA ASN A 132 -12.50 9.73 -10.49
C ASN A 132 -11.40 10.79 -10.28
N LEU A 133 -10.17 10.51 -10.72
CA LEU A 133 -9.07 11.49 -10.65
C LEU A 133 -9.44 12.77 -11.41
N ILE A 134 -9.94 12.61 -12.65
CA ILE A 134 -10.24 13.73 -13.54
C ILE A 134 -11.35 14.58 -12.95
N GLU A 135 -12.42 13.95 -12.47
CA GLU A 135 -13.54 14.64 -11.81
C GLU A 135 -13.05 15.44 -10.61
N ALA A 136 -12.30 14.81 -9.70
CA ALA A 136 -11.82 15.44 -8.48
C ALA A 136 -10.82 16.56 -8.75
N CYS A 137 -9.88 16.37 -9.69
CA CYS A 137 -8.93 17.41 -10.08
C CYS A 137 -9.63 18.63 -10.68
N LYS A 138 -10.65 18.43 -11.52
CA LYS A 138 -11.45 19.53 -12.07
C LYS A 138 -12.19 20.29 -10.96
N ALA A 139 -12.81 19.56 -10.04
CA ALA A 139 -13.61 20.16 -8.96
C ALA A 139 -12.81 21.12 -8.07
N ILE A 140 -11.52 20.83 -7.83
CA ILE A 140 -10.65 21.63 -6.96
C ILE A 140 -9.66 22.52 -7.73
N ASN A 141 -9.80 22.59 -9.05
CA ASN A 141 -8.86 23.27 -9.96
C ASN A 141 -7.40 22.83 -9.72
N TYR A 142 -7.17 21.52 -9.65
CA TYR A 142 -5.84 20.96 -9.41
C TYR A 142 -4.94 21.09 -10.65
N PRO A 143 -3.65 21.44 -10.52
CA PRO A 143 -2.73 21.60 -11.66
C PRO A 143 -2.54 20.36 -12.54
N ALA A 144 -2.95 19.17 -12.05
CA ALA A 144 -2.93 17.92 -12.80
C ALA A 144 -3.75 17.97 -14.10
N GLN A 145 -4.61 18.97 -14.31
CA GLN A 145 -5.26 19.14 -15.62
C GLN A 145 -4.24 19.28 -16.77
N LYS A 146 -3.06 19.87 -16.51
CA LYS A 146 -1.94 19.94 -17.47
C LYS A 146 -1.28 18.57 -17.73
N TYR A 147 -1.37 17.67 -16.75
CA TYR A 147 -0.72 16.37 -16.73
C TYR A 147 -1.73 15.22 -16.75
N ARG A 148 -2.96 15.52 -17.20
CA ARG A 148 -4.10 14.62 -17.11
C ARG A 148 -3.78 13.28 -17.72
N ASP A 149 -3.26 13.30 -18.95
CA ASP A 149 -3.02 12.09 -19.74
C ASP A 149 -1.98 11.18 -19.05
N GLU A 150 -0.95 11.76 -18.42
CA GLU A 150 0.04 10.98 -17.67
C GLU A 150 -0.56 10.41 -16.38
N ALA A 151 -1.27 11.22 -15.59
CA ALA A 151 -1.86 10.76 -14.33
C ALA A 151 -2.94 9.70 -14.56
N GLU A 152 -3.74 9.85 -15.62
CA GLU A 152 -4.72 8.88 -16.09
C GLU A 152 -4.04 7.58 -16.55
N ALA A 153 -3.01 7.66 -17.39
CA ALA A 153 -2.26 6.48 -17.84
C ALA A 153 -1.63 5.71 -16.66
N ILE A 154 -1.16 6.42 -15.63
CA ILE A 154 -0.61 5.79 -14.43
C ILE A 154 -1.69 4.96 -13.72
N ILE A 155 -2.88 5.51 -13.49
CA ILE A 155 -3.95 4.79 -12.78
C ILE A 155 -4.52 3.67 -13.65
N ARG A 156 -4.75 3.93 -14.94
CA ARG A 156 -5.35 2.95 -15.86
C ARG A 156 -4.51 1.68 -16.04
N ASP A 157 -3.24 1.72 -15.65
CA ASP A 157 -2.27 0.67 -15.92
C ASP A 157 -1.55 0.14 -14.67
N HIS A 158 -1.80 0.66 -13.46
CA HIS A 158 -1.01 0.33 -12.25
C HIS A 158 -1.01 -1.14 -11.81
N ASP A 159 -2.14 -1.84 -12.00
CA ASP A 159 -2.36 -3.21 -11.58
C ASP A 159 -2.14 -4.24 -12.71
N THR A 160 -2.20 -3.78 -13.97
CA THR A 160 -2.23 -4.64 -15.17
C THR A 160 -0.98 -4.51 -16.04
N ARG A 161 -0.24 -3.38 -15.96
CA ARG A 161 1.01 -3.20 -16.71
C ARG A 161 2.21 -3.53 -15.84
N TYR A 162 3.10 -4.34 -16.40
CA TYR A 162 4.33 -4.75 -15.72
C TYR A 162 5.38 -3.63 -15.60
N ASN A 163 5.43 -2.67 -16.54
CA ASN A 163 6.42 -1.59 -16.54
C ASN A 163 5.76 -0.22 -16.76
N PRO A 164 5.87 0.74 -15.84
CA PRO A 164 5.27 2.06 -15.95
C PRO A 164 5.89 2.86 -17.11
N ALA A 165 5.05 3.64 -17.79
CA ALA A 165 5.47 4.45 -18.93
C ALA A 165 6.29 5.69 -18.53
N THR A 166 6.13 6.20 -17.31
CA THR A 166 6.76 7.46 -16.88
C THR A 166 7.48 7.33 -15.53
N PRO A 167 8.44 8.23 -15.22
CA PRO A 167 9.05 8.29 -13.90
C PRO A 167 8.04 8.50 -12.77
N SER A 168 6.98 9.28 -12.99
CA SER A 168 5.91 9.49 -12.01
C SER A 168 5.13 8.20 -11.75
N GLY A 169 4.91 7.38 -12.79
CA GLY A 169 4.29 6.07 -12.67
C GLY A 169 5.14 5.07 -11.90
N ARG A 170 6.48 5.10 -12.07
CA ARG A 170 7.42 4.31 -11.26
C ARG A 170 7.28 4.60 -9.77
N VAL A 171 7.20 5.88 -9.40
CA VAL A 171 7.01 6.30 -8.01
C VAL A 171 5.71 5.72 -7.43
N MET A 172 4.61 5.84 -8.17
CA MET A 172 3.30 5.39 -7.68
C MET A 172 3.24 3.86 -7.59
N MET A 173 3.68 3.12 -8.62
CA MET A 173 3.69 1.65 -8.59
C MET A 173 4.62 1.10 -7.51
N ASP A 174 5.81 1.67 -7.35
CA ASP A 174 6.71 1.27 -6.26
C ASP A 174 6.08 1.54 -4.89
N ALA A 175 5.37 2.66 -4.72
CA ALA A 175 4.68 3.00 -3.49
C ALA A 175 3.53 2.04 -3.16
N ASP A 176 2.78 1.58 -4.17
CA ASP A 176 1.74 0.56 -3.99
C ASP A 176 2.34 -0.81 -3.63
N ILE A 177 3.48 -1.16 -4.21
CA ILE A 177 4.20 -2.39 -3.84
C ILE A 177 4.74 -2.29 -2.41
N LEU A 178 5.24 -1.12 -1.99
CA LEU A 178 5.78 -0.90 -0.65
C LEU A 178 4.78 -1.15 0.48
N TRP A 179 3.50 -0.88 0.25
CA TRP A 179 2.42 -1.19 1.20
C TRP A 179 2.43 -2.66 1.67
N ARG A 180 2.86 -3.60 0.81
CA ARG A 180 2.92 -5.04 1.11
C ARG A 180 3.88 -5.40 2.23
N PHE A 181 4.87 -4.57 2.48
CA PHE A 181 5.89 -4.78 3.52
C PHE A 181 5.52 -4.18 4.87
N THR A 182 4.32 -3.61 4.98
CA THR A 182 3.83 -3.02 6.22
C THR A 182 3.16 -4.06 7.11
N MET A 183 3.22 -3.84 8.41
CA MET A 183 2.55 -4.68 9.40
C MET A 183 1.08 -4.87 9.07
N THR A 184 0.42 -3.77 8.71
CA THR A 184 -0.99 -3.74 8.36
C THR A 184 -1.32 -4.67 7.19
N ASN A 185 -0.51 -4.67 6.13
CA ASN A 185 -0.79 -5.53 4.98
C ASN A 185 -0.51 -7.01 5.27
N ILE A 186 0.56 -7.32 6.00
CA ILE A 186 0.88 -8.71 6.42
C ILE A 186 -0.27 -9.28 7.26
N LEU A 187 -0.80 -8.51 8.20
CA LEU A 187 -1.92 -8.92 9.05
C LEU A 187 -3.24 -9.06 8.28
N CYS A 188 -3.48 -8.24 7.25
CA CYS A 188 -4.76 -8.24 6.53
C CYS A 188 -4.82 -9.14 5.32
N SER A 189 -3.87 -9.00 4.39
CA SER A 189 -4.21 -9.17 2.98
C SER A 189 -3.26 -10.07 2.22
N LYS A 190 -1.99 -10.15 2.64
CA LYS A 190 -0.98 -10.88 1.87
C LYS A 190 -0.73 -12.29 2.37
N TYR A 191 -0.96 -12.55 3.66
CA TYR A 191 -0.68 -13.86 4.20
C TYR A 191 -1.90 -14.80 4.03
N PRO A 192 -1.84 -15.84 3.17
CA PRO A 192 -3.03 -16.55 2.69
C PRO A 192 -3.84 -17.18 3.83
N ARG A 193 -3.16 -17.82 4.78
CA ARG A 193 -3.82 -18.49 5.90
C ARG A 193 -4.50 -17.52 6.85
N THR A 194 -3.79 -16.48 7.26
CA THR A 194 -4.29 -15.48 8.20
C THR A 194 -5.44 -14.68 7.58
N SER A 195 -5.31 -14.29 6.31
CA SER A 195 -6.37 -13.57 5.62
C SER A 195 -7.62 -14.43 5.43
N ASP A 196 -7.47 -15.73 5.13
CA ASP A 196 -8.59 -16.67 5.05
C ASP A 196 -9.25 -16.89 6.41
N GLU A 197 -8.46 -17.03 7.49
CA GLU A 197 -8.97 -17.22 8.85
C GLU A 197 -9.69 -15.95 9.38
N ILE A 198 -9.14 -14.76 9.16
CA ILE A 198 -9.80 -13.47 9.49
C ILE A 198 -11.16 -13.39 8.78
N LYS A 199 -11.21 -13.76 7.50
CA LYS A 199 -12.44 -13.72 6.70
C LYS A 199 -13.45 -14.78 7.14
N ARG A 200 -13.03 -16.04 7.34
CA ARG A 200 -13.90 -17.14 7.82
C ARG A 200 -14.52 -16.84 9.18
N ASN A 201 -13.80 -16.15 10.05
CA ASN A 201 -14.29 -15.77 11.38
C ASN A 201 -15.08 -14.45 11.38
N GLY A 202 -15.36 -13.85 10.22
CA GLY A 202 -16.10 -12.57 10.12
C GLY A 202 -15.37 -11.39 10.76
N LEU A 203 -14.04 -11.50 10.92
CA LEU A 203 -13.22 -10.48 11.57
C LEU A 203 -12.80 -9.37 10.60
N TRP A 204 -12.96 -9.56 9.28
CA TRP A 204 -12.57 -8.58 8.25
C TRP A 204 -13.03 -7.14 8.52
N PRO A 205 -14.30 -6.87 8.86
CA PRO A 205 -14.75 -5.50 9.14
C PRO A 205 -14.17 -4.91 10.43
N GLN A 206 -13.67 -5.77 11.31
CA GLN A 206 -13.10 -5.42 12.60
C GLN A 206 -11.57 -5.45 12.58
N THR A 207 -10.97 -5.86 11.47
CA THR A 207 -9.51 -5.97 11.31
C THR A 207 -8.76 -4.72 11.75
N PRO A 208 -9.20 -3.48 11.42
CA PRO A 208 -8.53 -2.29 11.94
C PRO A 208 -8.51 -2.19 13.49
N LYS A 209 -9.54 -2.70 14.18
CA LYS A 209 -9.57 -2.72 15.65
C LYS A 209 -8.55 -3.69 16.22
N TYR A 210 -8.36 -4.84 15.58
CA TYR A 210 -7.49 -5.90 16.08
C TYR A 210 -6.03 -5.71 15.72
N ILE A 211 -5.75 -5.00 14.62
CA ILE A 211 -4.37 -4.69 14.20
C ILE A 211 -3.78 -3.54 15.03
N ASN A 212 -4.62 -2.69 15.62
CA ASN A 212 -4.13 -1.58 16.40
C ASN A 212 -3.25 -2.09 17.55
N HIS A 213 -1.96 -1.76 17.49
CA HIS A 213 -0.90 -2.11 18.44
C HIS A 213 -1.24 -1.72 19.90
N GLN A 214 -2.21 -0.81 20.11
CA GLN A 214 -2.70 -0.38 21.43
C GLN A 214 -3.63 -1.40 22.10
N THR A 215 -4.08 -2.40 21.34
CA THR A 215 -4.97 -3.45 21.83
C THR A 215 -4.29 -4.80 21.68
N GLY A 216 -4.57 -5.73 22.60
CA GLY A 216 -4.13 -7.11 22.41
C GLY A 216 -4.64 -7.60 21.06
N ASN A 217 -3.73 -8.02 20.17
CA ASN A 217 -4.04 -8.38 18.79
C ASN A 217 -4.37 -9.89 18.71
N PRO A 218 -5.67 -10.29 18.66
CA PRO A 218 -6.04 -11.70 18.54
C PRO A 218 -5.67 -12.29 17.17
N ILE A 219 -5.53 -11.46 16.13
CA ILE A 219 -5.13 -11.88 14.79
C ILE A 219 -3.69 -12.39 14.78
N LYS A 220 -2.83 -11.90 15.70
CA LYS A 220 -1.45 -12.40 15.84
C LYS A 220 -1.39 -13.91 16.08
N GLN A 221 -2.41 -14.50 16.72
CA GLN A 221 -2.47 -15.94 16.95
C GLN A 221 -2.79 -16.74 15.69
N LEU A 222 -3.30 -16.08 14.65
CA LEU A 222 -3.62 -16.65 13.34
C LEU A 222 -2.45 -16.51 12.35
N LEU A 223 -1.36 -15.88 12.77
CA LEU A 223 -0.14 -15.79 11.97
C LEU A 223 0.56 -17.14 11.99
N ASP A 224 1.06 -17.55 10.83
CA ASP A 224 2.06 -18.61 10.78
C ASP A 224 3.34 -18.15 11.48
N SER A 225 4.31 -19.06 11.60
CA SER A 225 5.57 -18.76 12.28
C SER A 225 6.30 -17.58 11.63
N PRO A 226 7.08 -16.80 12.40
CA PRO A 226 7.86 -15.68 11.87
C PRO A 226 8.82 -16.09 10.74
N GLU A 227 9.30 -17.33 10.74
CA GLU A 227 10.10 -17.90 9.65
C GLU A 227 9.31 -18.00 8.35
N SER A 228 8.07 -18.50 8.41
CA SER A 228 7.22 -18.66 7.21
C SER A 228 6.85 -17.33 6.59
N ILE A 229 6.52 -16.34 7.42
CA ILE A 229 6.24 -14.97 6.97
C ILE A 229 7.50 -14.36 6.35
N LEU A 230 8.64 -14.46 7.04
CA LEU A 230 9.90 -13.89 6.54
C LEU A 230 10.32 -14.56 5.23
N ASP A 231 10.24 -15.89 5.12
CA ASP A 231 10.59 -16.65 3.92
C ASP A 231 9.70 -16.24 2.73
N TYR A 232 8.38 -16.16 2.92
CA TYR A 232 7.46 -15.68 1.89
C TYR A 232 7.82 -14.25 1.47
N MET A 233 8.00 -13.33 2.41
CA MET A 233 8.30 -11.93 2.09
C MET A 233 9.67 -11.77 1.42
N GLN A 234 10.67 -12.58 1.80
CA GLN A 234 11.99 -12.58 1.19
C GLN A 234 11.98 -13.17 -0.21
N ASN A 235 11.35 -14.33 -0.42
CA ASN A 235 11.46 -15.08 -1.66
C ASN A 235 10.40 -14.66 -2.69
N GLU A 236 9.16 -14.47 -2.26
CA GLU A 236 8.03 -14.21 -3.16
C GLU A 236 7.77 -12.73 -3.41
N GLU A 237 8.05 -11.88 -2.42
CA GLU A 237 7.79 -10.44 -2.51
C GLU A 237 9.05 -9.63 -2.82
N LEU A 238 10.12 -9.75 -2.01
CA LEU A 238 11.39 -9.06 -2.25
C LEU A 238 12.23 -9.74 -3.35
N GLY A 239 12.30 -11.06 -3.36
CA GLY A 239 13.23 -11.85 -4.16
C GLY A 239 12.73 -12.20 -5.55
N LYS A 240 11.49 -11.84 -5.89
CA LYS A 240 10.91 -12.16 -7.20
C LYS A 240 11.73 -11.50 -8.31
N THR A 241 12.25 -12.32 -9.21
CA THR A 241 12.98 -11.86 -10.40
C THR A 241 12.18 -12.08 -11.68
N ASP A 242 12.43 -11.28 -12.71
CA ASP A 242 11.91 -11.52 -14.05
C ASP A 242 12.58 -12.74 -14.69
N LYS A 243 12.18 -13.09 -15.91
CA LYS A 243 12.77 -14.20 -16.67
C LYS A 243 14.27 -14.00 -16.95
N GLN A 244 14.81 -12.81 -16.72
CA GLN A 244 16.21 -12.44 -16.89
C GLN A 244 16.97 -12.35 -15.55
N GLY A 245 16.34 -12.72 -14.42
CA GLY A 245 16.97 -12.69 -13.10
C GLY A 245 17.05 -11.30 -12.48
N LYS A 246 16.40 -10.27 -13.06
CA LYS A 246 16.36 -8.92 -12.49
C LYS A 246 15.22 -8.82 -11.48
N LEU A 247 15.48 -8.20 -10.33
CA LEU A 247 14.45 -7.88 -9.32
C LEU A 247 13.23 -7.24 -10.00
N CYS A 248 12.12 -7.97 -9.95
CA CYS A 248 11.01 -7.87 -10.88
C CYS A 248 9.99 -6.80 -10.46
N ARG A 249 10.11 -6.22 -9.27
CA ARG A 249 9.00 -5.46 -8.67
C ARG A 249 9.29 -3.98 -8.44
N PHE A 250 10.51 -3.61 -8.08
CA PHE A 250 10.85 -2.22 -7.81
C PHE A 250 11.57 -1.57 -8.99
N PHE A 251 11.10 -0.38 -9.37
CA PHE A 251 11.71 0.42 -10.41
C PHE A 251 12.81 1.33 -9.88
N LEU A 252 12.77 1.69 -8.59
CA LEU A 252 13.79 2.48 -7.91
C LEU A 252 14.56 1.62 -6.89
N PRO A 253 15.90 1.71 -6.85
CA PRO A 253 16.71 1.06 -5.81
C PRO A 253 16.30 1.45 -4.39
N GLU A 254 15.88 2.70 -4.20
CA GLU A 254 15.43 3.23 -2.92
C GLU A 254 14.13 2.58 -2.45
N SER A 255 13.23 2.19 -3.36
CA SER A 255 12.02 1.44 -3.01
C SER A 255 12.36 0.08 -2.43
N TYR A 256 13.32 -0.64 -3.02
CA TYR A 256 13.79 -1.92 -2.47
C TYR A 256 14.40 -1.75 -1.07
N GLN A 257 15.18 -0.69 -0.84
CA GLN A 257 15.74 -0.41 0.49
C GLN A 257 14.65 -0.06 1.51
N ILE A 258 13.65 0.76 1.15
CA ILE A 258 12.51 1.06 2.02
C ILE A 258 11.73 -0.22 2.34
N ALA A 259 11.50 -1.10 1.36
CA ALA A 259 10.81 -2.38 1.56
C ALA A 259 11.51 -3.24 2.60
N ARG A 260 12.84 -3.29 2.57
CA ARG A 260 13.65 -4.03 3.54
C ARG A 260 13.57 -3.43 4.94
N ILE A 261 13.61 -2.10 5.04
CA ILE A 261 13.44 -1.40 6.31
C ILE A 261 12.05 -1.67 6.89
N GLU A 262 10.99 -1.58 6.09
CA GLU A 262 9.62 -1.82 6.56
C GLU A 262 9.33 -3.28 6.87
N LEU A 263 9.96 -4.23 6.17
CA LEU A 263 9.90 -5.64 6.55
C LEU A 263 10.57 -5.88 7.90
N ALA A 264 11.75 -5.31 8.14
CA ALA A 264 12.42 -5.39 9.43
C ALA A 264 11.59 -4.73 10.54
N ASN A 265 11.01 -3.55 10.26
CA ASN A 265 10.11 -2.82 11.17
C ASN A 265 8.89 -3.67 11.56
N THR A 266 8.26 -4.27 10.56
CA THR A 266 7.10 -5.15 10.74
C THR A 266 7.44 -6.39 11.56
N MET A 267 8.56 -7.06 11.25
CA MET A 267 9.00 -8.23 11.99
C MET A 267 9.41 -7.89 13.42
N TYR A 268 10.01 -6.72 13.64
CA TYR A 268 10.36 -6.22 14.97
C TYR A 268 9.11 -6.00 15.83
N ASP A 269 8.07 -5.39 15.27
CA ASP A 269 6.81 -5.12 15.99
C ASP A 269 6.00 -6.41 16.22
N LEU A 270 5.85 -7.24 15.19
CA LEU A 270 5.07 -8.48 15.28
C LEU A 270 5.78 -9.55 16.12
N PHE A 271 7.10 -9.66 16.06
CA PHE A 271 7.86 -10.75 16.68
C PHE A 271 9.14 -10.23 17.36
N PRO A 272 9.03 -9.39 18.40
CA PRO A 272 10.20 -8.77 19.04
C PRO A 272 11.20 -9.81 19.59
N ASP A 273 10.70 -10.95 20.07
CA ASP A 273 11.52 -12.05 20.59
C ASP A 273 12.23 -12.85 19.50
N ARG A 274 11.93 -12.62 18.22
CA ARG A 274 12.44 -13.36 17.05
C ARG A 274 13.19 -12.49 16.05
N THR A 275 13.72 -11.36 16.50
CA THR A 275 14.60 -10.48 15.71
C THR A 275 15.93 -11.14 15.34
N ASP A 276 16.28 -12.27 15.95
CA ASP A 276 17.41 -13.12 15.56
C ASP A 276 17.33 -13.56 14.09
N LEU A 277 16.13 -13.80 13.57
CA LEU A 277 15.87 -14.19 12.18
C LEU A 277 16.33 -13.13 11.17
N LEU A 278 16.33 -11.85 11.55
CA LEU A 278 16.71 -10.74 10.68
C LEU A 278 18.23 -10.49 10.66
N ARG A 279 18.99 -11.00 11.64
CA ARG A 279 20.39 -10.60 11.85
C ARG A 279 21.31 -10.91 10.68
N LYS A 280 21.04 -11.96 9.92
CA LYS A 280 21.88 -12.35 8.79
C LYS A 280 21.67 -11.43 7.59
N ASP A 281 20.42 -11.28 7.17
CA ASP A 281 20.09 -10.66 5.88
C ASP A 281 19.60 -9.22 6.02
N PHE A 282 19.27 -8.73 7.21
CA PHE A 282 18.69 -7.41 7.50
C PHE A 282 19.33 -6.71 8.72
N SER A 283 20.59 -7.04 9.05
CA SER A 283 21.26 -6.47 10.24
C SER A 283 21.22 -4.94 10.30
N LYS A 284 21.49 -4.27 9.18
CA LYS A 284 21.50 -2.80 9.11
C LYS A 284 20.10 -2.21 9.28
N GLU A 285 19.11 -2.80 8.62
CA GLU A 285 17.73 -2.38 8.75
C GLU A 285 17.21 -2.61 10.18
N LEU A 286 17.58 -3.73 10.81
CA LEU A 286 17.25 -4.03 12.20
C LEU A 286 17.89 -3.03 13.18
N GLU A 287 19.17 -2.68 12.99
CA GLU A 287 19.84 -1.66 13.81
C GLU A 287 19.12 -0.31 13.69
N GLN A 288 18.76 0.09 12.47
CA GLN A 288 18.02 1.34 12.22
C GLN A 288 16.64 1.33 12.90
N VAL A 289 15.91 0.21 12.81
CA VAL A 289 14.60 0.04 13.46
C VAL A 289 14.74 0.07 14.98
N ALA A 290 15.72 -0.63 15.55
CA ALA A 290 15.96 -0.65 16.99
C ALA A 290 16.34 0.75 17.52
N GLU A 291 17.19 1.49 16.80
CA GLU A 291 17.52 2.88 17.14
C GLU A 291 16.27 3.77 17.10
N PHE A 292 15.42 3.59 16.09
CA PHE A 292 14.17 4.34 15.96
C PHE A 292 13.22 4.12 17.13
N TYR A 293 13.01 2.88 17.59
CA TYR A 293 12.14 2.59 18.74
C TYR A 293 12.74 2.95 20.09
N SER A 294 14.07 3.14 20.18
CA SER A 294 14.75 3.57 21.41
C SER A 294 14.56 5.05 21.75
N LYS A 295 14.07 5.84 20.78
CA LYS A 295 13.79 7.28 20.90
C LYS A 295 12.33 7.51 21.27
#